data_AF-A0AAE4ZWW9-F1
#
_entry.id   AF-A0AAE4ZWW9-F1
#
_cell.length_a   1.000
_cell.length_b   1.000
_cell.length_c   1.000
_cell.angle_alpha   90.00
_cell.angle_beta   90.00
_cell.angle_gamma   90.00
#
_symmetry.space_group_name_H-M   'P 1'
#
loop_
_entity.id
_entity.type
_entity.pdbx_description
1 polymer ?
#
loop_
_entity_poly.entity_id
_entity_poly.type
_entity_poly.pdbx_seq_one_letter_code
_entity_poly.pdbx_strand_id
1 'polypeptide(L)'
;MVIFRVVAKRLCLAAVMFAFVTAISACGVVKLKSIPEELIPDDLKADIEAMATKGRPISDIKWRVYVVVDGRVLAACTFKQEFEPGVKLDVFWLQSYEVDEDGSRVLETDCGGGGGFDTSRDFTGMAGSGGRSLETGGIVHNLHALGYCLDARVQVIKGATSEGKTVETRPAGGFWALYIDNVGSSEKWISITGLDKKGRVVVELPLKR
;
A
#
# COMPACT_ATOMS: atom_id res chain seq x y z
N MET A 1 -57.17 1.83 -23.62
CA MET A 1 -56.41 2.67 -22.66
C MET A 1 -55.42 1.81 -21.84
N VAL A 2 -54.49 1.10 -22.48
CA VAL A 2 -53.53 0.18 -21.82
C VAL A 2 -52.08 0.46 -22.26
N ILE A 3 -51.90 0.98 -23.48
CA ILE A 3 -50.58 1.24 -24.09
C ILE A 3 -49.81 2.36 -23.36
N PHE A 4 -50.49 3.41 -22.86
CA PHE A 4 -49.85 4.53 -22.15
C PHE A 4 -49.18 4.14 -20.83
N ARG A 5 -49.65 3.10 -20.12
CA ARG A 5 -49.08 2.68 -18.83
C ARG A 5 -47.75 1.91 -18.99
N VAL A 6 -47.52 1.29 -20.14
CA VAL A 6 -46.30 0.50 -20.39
C VAL A 6 -45.13 1.39 -20.78
N VAL A 7 -45.38 2.46 -21.53
CA VAL A 7 -44.34 3.40 -21.99
C VAL A 7 -43.79 4.22 -20.81
N ALA A 8 -44.64 4.68 -19.90
CA ALA A 8 -44.23 5.44 -18.70
C ALA A 8 -43.32 4.63 -17.76
N LYS A 9 -43.58 3.33 -17.58
CA LYS A 9 -42.74 2.44 -16.75
C LYS A 9 -41.34 2.21 -17.37
N ARG A 10 -41.24 2.15 -18.70
CA ARG A 10 -39.96 1.94 -19.40
C ARG A 10 -39.09 3.20 -19.42
N LEU A 11 -39.69 4.40 -19.50
CA LEU A 11 -38.95 5.67 -19.40
C LEU A 11 -38.36 5.89 -17.98
N CYS A 12 -39.10 5.55 -16.92
CA CYS A 12 -38.58 5.65 -15.55
C CYS A 12 -37.37 4.73 -15.31
N LEU A 13 -37.41 3.50 -15.83
CA LEU A 13 -36.31 2.54 -15.66
C LEU A 13 -35.04 2.99 -16.38
N ALA A 14 -35.17 3.56 -17.58
CA ALA A 14 -34.04 4.10 -18.34
C ALA A 14 -33.42 5.35 -17.67
N ALA A 15 -34.25 6.25 -17.13
CA ALA A 15 -33.78 7.44 -16.41
C ALA A 15 -33.06 7.08 -15.09
N VAL A 16 -33.55 6.08 -14.35
CA VAL A 16 -32.89 5.58 -13.12
C VAL A 16 -31.56 4.90 -13.45
N MET A 17 -31.49 4.12 -14.52
CA MET A 17 -30.22 3.50 -14.96
C MET A 17 -29.21 4.55 -15.43
N PHE A 18 -29.64 5.60 -16.15
CA PHE A 18 -28.76 6.68 -16.59
C PHE A 18 -28.25 7.53 -15.41
N ALA A 19 -29.09 7.77 -14.40
CA ALA A 19 -28.68 8.43 -13.15
C ALA A 19 -27.71 7.58 -12.31
N PHE A 20 -27.84 6.25 -12.35
CA PHE A 20 -26.90 5.34 -11.69
C PHE A 20 -25.54 5.31 -12.40
N VAL A 21 -25.53 5.35 -13.74
CA VAL A 21 -24.29 5.39 -14.53
C VAL A 21 -23.56 6.73 -14.36
N THR A 22 -24.27 7.86 -14.28
CA THR A 22 -23.64 9.17 -14.02
C THR A 22 -23.16 9.34 -12.57
N ALA A 23 -23.80 8.69 -11.60
CA ALA A 23 -23.34 8.68 -10.21
C ALA A 23 -22.01 7.90 -10.02
N ILE A 24 -21.72 6.91 -10.87
CA ILE A 24 -20.47 6.14 -10.81
C ILE A 24 -19.32 6.89 -11.51
N SER A 25 -19.61 7.75 -12.49
CA SER A 25 -18.60 8.56 -13.19
C SER A 25 -18.16 9.82 -12.43
N ALA A 26 -18.79 10.17 -11.31
CA ALA A 26 -18.49 11.39 -10.55
C ALA A 26 -17.61 11.18 -9.30
N CYS A 27 -17.23 9.94 -8.96
CA CYS A 27 -16.30 9.65 -7.87
C CYS A 27 -14.85 9.77 -8.34
N GLY A 28 -14.47 10.97 -8.80
CA GLY A 28 -13.08 11.37 -8.97
C GLY A 28 -12.39 11.44 -7.61
N VAL A 29 -11.16 10.93 -7.57
CA VAL A 29 -10.26 10.82 -6.40
C VAL A 29 -10.67 9.71 -5.42
N VAL A 30 -9.92 8.60 -5.46
CA VAL A 30 -9.95 7.58 -4.41
C VAL A 30 -9.50 8.24 -3.11
N LYS A 31 -10.45 8.59 -2.24
CA LYS A 31 -10.12 9.05 -0.88
C LYS A 31 -9.69 7.85 -0.07
N LEU A 32 -8.40 7.82 0.29
CA LEU A 32 -7.89 6.86 1.26
C LEU A 32 -8.69 6.99 2.55
N LYS A 33 -9.21 5.87 3.05
CA LYS A 33 -9.88 5.82 4.34
C LYS A 33 -8.85 6.00 5.46
N SER A 34 -9.24 6.69 6.52
CA SER A 34 -8.46 6.70 7.76
C SER A 34 -8.97 5.61 8.68
N ILE A 35 -8.07 5.03 9.46
CA ILE A 35 -8.42 4.15 10.57
C ILE A 35 -8.29 4.92 11.89
N PRO A 36 -9.10 4.59 12.91
CA PRO A 36 -8.99 5.22 14.22
C PRO A 36 -7.63 4.94 14.87
N GLU A 37 -7.06 5.95 15.53
CA GLU A 37 -5.72 5.90 16.11
C GLU A 37 -5.64 4.98 17.33
N GLU A 38 -6.74 4.80 18.04
CA GLU A 38 -6.86 3.88 19.17
C GLU A 38 -6.65 2.40 18.81
N LEU A 39 -6.71 2.06 17.50
CA LEU A 39 -6.42 0.71 17.00
C LEU A 39 -4.94 0.49 16.70
N ILE A 40 -4.12 1.54 16.77
CA ILE A 40 -2.70 1.48 16.42
C ILE A 40 -1.90 1.18 17.70
N PRO A 41 -1.01 0.18 17.67
CA PRO A 41 -0.05 -0.06 18.74
C PRO A 41 0.81 1.17 19.07
N ASP A 42 1.12 1.36 20.35
CA ASP A 42 1.84 2.54 20.82
C ASP A 42 3.30 2.59 20.34
N ASP A 43 3.93 1.44 20.08
CA ASP A 43 5.27 1.36 19.49
C ASP A 43 5.30 1.94 18.07
N LEU A 44 4.26 1.69 17.26
CA LEU A 44 4.17 2.29 15.92
C LEU A 44 3.92 3.80 15.96
N LYS A 45 3.18 4.29 16.96
CA LYS A 45 3.01 5.74 17.18
C LYS A 45 4.34 6.36 17.58
N ALA A 46 5.07 5.71 18.49
CA ALA A 46 6.40 6.14 18.92
C ALA A 46 7.39 6.17 17.75
N ASP A 47 7.33 5.22 16.81
CA ASP A 47 8.14 5.24 15.58
C ASP A 47 7.90 6.53 14.76
N ILE A 48 6.64 6.95 14.58
CA ILE A 48 6.30 8.19 13.87
C ILE A 48 6.72 9.44 14.64
N GLU A 49 6.54 9.45 15.96
CA GLU A 49 7.01 10.55 16.80
C GLU A 49 8.55 10.68 16.77
N ALA A 50 9.27 9.56 16.78
CA ALA A 50 10.72 9.51 16.66
C ALA A 50 11.21 10.05 15.31
N MET A 51 10.42 9.91 14.24
CA MET A 51 10.71 10.53 12.94
C MET A 51 10.61 12.06 12.96
N ALA A 52 9.88 12.65 13.91
CA ALA A 52 9.80 14.10 14.11
C ALA A 52 11.10 14.61 14.75
N THR A 53 12.18 14.58 13.98
CA THR A 53 13.49 15.08 14.39
C THR A 53 13.50 16.60 14.54
N LYS A 54 14.43 17.13 15.36
CA LYS A 54 14.62 18.57 15.56
C LYS A 54 14.92 19.25 14.22
N GLY A 55 13.94 19.94 13.66
CA GLY A 55 14.02 20.64 12.37
C GLY A 55 13.14 20.07 11.25
N ARG A 56 12.44 18.95 11.48
CA ARG A 56 11.47 18.38 10.53
C ARG A 56 10.19 17.94 11.22
N PRO A 57 9.41 18.89 11.76
CA PRO A 57 8.17 18.57 12.47
C PRO A 57 7.18 17.83 11.55
N ILE A 58 6.45 16.90 12.16
CA ILE A 58 5.39 16.12 11.54
C ILE A 58 4.03 16.64 12.03
N SER A 59 3.04 16.68 11.15
CA SER A 59 1.66 17.11 11.46
C SER A 59 0.65 16.35 10.60
N ASP A 60 -0.65 16.48 10.90
CA ASP A 60 -1.74 15.87 10.12
C ASP A 60 -1.60 14.35 9.90
N ILE A 61 -1.12 13.63 10.93
CA ILE A 61 -0.96 12.17 10.87
C ILE A 61 -2.33 11.53 10.64
N LYS A 62 -2.41 10.69 9.61
CA LYS A 62 -3.58 9.90 9.26
C LYS A 62 -3.15 8.46 9.05
N TRP A 63 -3.45 7.62 10.02
CA TRP A 63 -3.33 6.18 9.88
C TRP A 63 -4.27 5.68 8.79
N ARG A 64 -3.74 4.88 7.87
CA ARG A 64 -4.45 4.38 6.68
C ARG A 64 -4.65 2.88 6.72
N VAL A 65 -3.68 2.18 7.29
CA VAL A 65 -3.63 0.72 7.29
C VAL A 65 -3.02 0.26 8.60
N TYR A 66 -3.66 -0.74 9.21
CA TYR A 66 -3.12 -1.60 10.25
C TYR A 66 -3.88 -2.92 10.13
N VAL A 67 -3.26 -3.90 9.48
CA VAL A 67 -3.87 -5.21 9.21
C VAL A 67 -2.83 -6.30 9.39
N VAL A 68 -3.29 -7.47 9.84
CA VAL A 68 -2.48 -8.70 9.85
C VAL A 68 -2.92 -9.57 8.68
N VAL A 69 -1.99 -9.90 7.79
CA VAL A 69 -2.20 -10.79 6.64
C VAL A 69 -1.08 -11.82 6.65
N ASP A 70 -1.45 -13.09 6.71
CA ASP A 70 -0.51 -14.23 6.69
C ASP A 70 0.62 -14.11 7.73
N GLY A 71 0.27 -13.73 8.97
CA GLY A 71 1.23 -13.57 10.07
C GLY A 71 2.07 -12.29 10.02
N ARG A 72 1.85 -11.43 9.01
CA ARG A 72 2.56 -10.15 8.86
C ARG A 72 1.63 -8.97 9.07
N VAL A 73 2.07 -8.02 9.87
CA VAL A 73 1.46 -6.70 9.95
C VAL A 73 1.84 -5.91 8.70
N LEU A 74 0.88 -5.14 8.20
CA LEU A 74 1.08 -4.00 7.32
C LEU A 74 0.52 -2.76 8.01
N ALA A 75 1.38 -1.79 8.29
CA ALA A 75 1.03 -0.55 8.94
C ALA A 75 1.43 0.64 8.06
N ALA A 76 0.53 1.59 7.86
CA ALA A 76 0.80 2.76 7.03
C ALA A 76 0.10 4.01 7.54
N CYS A 77 0.78 5.14 7.44
CA CYS A 77 0.19 6.44 7.69
C CYS A 77 0.64 7.45 6.62
N THR A 78 -0.17 8.49 6.45
CA THR A 78 0.19 9.69 5.68
C THR A 78 0.25 10.87 6.62
N PHE A 79 1.19 11.77 6.44
CA PHE A 79 1.35 12.98 7.26
C PHE A 79 1.97 14.11 6.45
N LYS A 80 1.96 15.31 7.02
CA LYS A 80 2.72 16.44 6.51
C LYS A 80 4.05 16.56 7.22
N GLN A 81 5.12 16.65 6.45
CA GLN A 81 6.46 16.91 6.97
C GLN A 81 6.97 18.26 6.47
N GLU A 82 7.46 19.08 7.39
CA GLU A 82 8.11 20.34 7.06
C GLU A 82 9.60 20.10 6.78
N PHE A 83 10.05 20.44 5.58
CA PHE A 83 11.46 20.28 5.17
C PHE A 83 12.24 21.58 5.28
N GLU A 84 11.56 22.71 5.07
CA GLU A 84 12.05 24.08 5.22
C GLU A 84 10.93 24.90 5.86
N PRO A 85 11.23 26.02 6.56
CA PRO A 85 10.20 26.87 7.17
C PRO A 85 9.05 27.22 6.20
N GLY A 86 7.85 26.73 6.50
CA GLY A 86 6.65 26.94 5.67
C GLY A 86 6.49 26.00 4.47
N VAL A 87 7.47 25.14 4.15
CA VAL A 87 7.40 24.15 3.07
C VAL A 87 7.03 22.80 3.65
N LYS A 88 5.74 22.46 3.54
CA LYS A 88 5.19 21.17 3.98
C LYS A 88 4.88 20.28 2.78
N LEU A 89 5.38 19.04 2.82
CA LEU A 89 5.11 18.02 1.83
C LEU A 89 4.23 16.92 2.42
N ASP A 90 3.34 16.37 1.61
CA ASP A 90 2.65 15.13 1.95
C ASP A 90 3.64 13.97 1.84
N VAL A 91 3.71 13.17 2.90
CA VAL A 91 4.62 12.05 3.05
C VAL A 91 3.81 10.83 3.48
N PHE A 92 4.27 9.64 3.10
CA PHE A 92 3.80 8.41 3.68
C PHE A 92 4.93 7.69 4.42
N TRP A 93 4.52 6.94 5.44
CA TRP A 93 5.34 5.94 6.09
C TRP A 93 4.61 4.60 6.01
N LEU A 94 5.36 3.54 5.75
CA LEU A 94 4.86 2.20 5.56
C LEU A 94 5.84 1.23 6.20
N GLN A 95 5.29 0.26 6.92
CA GLN A 95 6.06 -0.80 7.55
C GLN A 95 5.34 -2.13 7.41
N SER A 96 6.11 -3.18 7.22
CA SER A 96 5.65 -4.56 7.23
C SER A 96 6.60 -5.44 8.02
N TYR A 97 6.04 -6.23 8.93
CA TYR A 97 6.79 -7.04 9.88
C TYR A 97 5.99 -8.26 10.32
N GLU A 98 6.67 -9.32 10.76
CA GLU A 98 6.05 -10.48 11.40
C GLU A 98 5.71 -10.21 12.85
N VAL A 99 4.66 -10.86 13.32
CA VAL A 99 4.31 -10.88 14.73
C VAL A 99 4.55 -12.27 15.30
N ASP A 100 5.10 -12.33 16.51
CA ASP A 100 5.26 -13.56 17.28
C ASP A 100 3.91 -14.05 17.83
N GLU A 101 3.89 -15.24 18.41
CA GLU A 101 2.66 -15.85 18.99
C GLU A 101 2.00 -14.98 20.06
N ASP A 102 2.78 -14.16 20.77
CA ASP A 102 2.30 -13.22 21.78
C ASP A 102 1.85 -11.87 21.20
N GLY A 103 1.93 -11.71 19.87
CA GLY A 103 1.59 -10.49 19.14
C GLY A 103 2.69 -9.43 19.13
N SER A 104 3.85 -9.71 19.73
CA SER A 104 5.00 -8.81 19.67
C SER A 104 5.63 -8.78 18.28
N ARG A 105 6.29 -7.66 17.95
CA ARG A 105 6.92 -7.44 16.65
C ARG A 105 8.25 -8.17 16.55
N VAL A 106 8.40 -8.98 15.51
CA VAL A 106 9.68 -9.62 15.14
C VAL A 106 10.51 -8.62 14.36
N LEU A 107 11.31 -7.83 15.08
CA LEU A 107 12.11 -6.71 14.52
C LEU A 107 13.01 -7.11 13.35
N GLU A 108 13.47 -8.37 13.31
CA GLU A 108 14.36 -8.88 12.26
C GLU A 108 13.70 -8.98 10.88
N THR A 109 12.37 -8.99 10.85
CA THR A 109 11.57 -9.14 9.63
C THR A 109 11.05 -7.80 9.12
N ASP A 110 11.37 -6.72 9.84
CA ASP A 110 10.95 -5.37 9.52
C ASP A 110 11.45 -4.96 8.14
N CYS A 111 10.50 -4.63 7.27
CA CYS A 111 10.77 -3.83 6.09
C CYS A 111 9.91 -2.57 6.16
N GLY A 112 10.59 -1.43 6.12
CA GLY A 112 9.95 -0.13 6.23
C GLY A 112 10.46 0.80 5.15
N GLY A 113 9.62 1.75 4.78
CA GLY A 113 10.00 2.81 3.88
C GLY A 113 9.05 3.98 3.97
N GLY A 114 9.52 5.12 3.47
CA GLY A 114 8.72 6.33 3.39
C GLY A 114 9.18 7.18 2.23
N GLY A 115 8.34 8.12 1.84
CA GLY A 115 8.64 9.02 0.74
C GLY A 115 7.52 10.01 0.48
N GLY A 116 7.70 10.83 -0.56
CA GLY A 116 6.67 11.75 -1.01
C GLY A 116 5.38 10.99 -1.33
N PHE A 117 4.27 11.50 -0.79
CA PHE A 117 2.94 10.99 -1.04
C PHE A 117 2.25 11.87 -2.08
N ASP A 118 2.25 11.39 -3.32
CA ASP A 118 1.72 12.11 -4.48
C ASP A 118 0.47 11.39 -5.00
N THR A 119 -0.70 11.98 -4.74
CA THR A 119 -1.99 11.43 -5.20
C THR A 119 -2.24 11.57 -6.69
N SER A 120 -1.37 12.27 -7.43
CA SER A 120 -1.38 12.27 -8.90
C SER A 120 -0.74 11.01 -9.49
N ARG A 121 -0.03 10.21 -8.67
CA ARG A 121 0.52 8.92 -9.05
C ARG A 121 -0.37 7.81 -8.55
N ASP A 122 -0.83 6.97 -9.46
CA ASP A 122 -1.73 5.87 -9.12
C ASP A 122 -0.99 4.62 -8.59
N PHE A 123 0.33 4.53 -8.80
CA PHE A 123 1.15 3.41 -8.37
C PHE A 123 2.60 3.84 -8.12
N THR A 124 3.11 3.56 -6.93
CA THR A 124 4.52 3.78 -6.60
C THR A 124 4.99 2.80 -5.54
N GLY A 125 6.30 2.71 -5.39
CA GLY A 125 6.94 1.92 -4.36
C GLY A 125 8.44 1.96 -4.48
N MET A 126 9.07 1.27 -3.55
CA MET A 126 10.49 0.96 -3.58
C MET A 126 10.65 -0.55 -3.49
N ALA A 127 11.69 -1.04 -4.13
CA ALA A 127 12.08 -2.45 -4.11
C ALA A 127 13.55 -2.51 -3.70
N GLY A 128 13.86 -3.41 -2.78
CA GLY A 128 15.19 -3.54 -2.19
C GLY A 128 15.49 -4.95 -1.74
N SER A 129 16.74 -5.14 -1.36
CA SER A 129 17.21 -6.33 -0.67
C SER A 129 17.74 -5.94 0.70
N GLY A 130 17.56 -6.82 1.68
CA GLY A 130 18.15 -6.74 3.01
C GLY A 130 18.97 -7.99 3.29
N GLY A 131 19.94 -7.89 4.20
CA GLY A 131 20.66 -9.05 4.73
C GLY A 131 20.66 -8.98 6.24
N ARG A 132 20.39 -10.10 6.91
CA ARG A 132 20.53 -10.24 8.37
C ARG A 132 21.59 -11.27 8.71
N SER A 133 22.42 -10.98 9.71
CA SER A 133 23.31 -11.98 10.28
C SER A 133 22.52 -12.88 11.22
N LEU A 134 22.64 -14.19 11.04
CA LEU A 134 22.15 -15.20 11.97
C LEU A 134 23.12 -15.32 13.14
N GLU A 135 22.61 -15.65 14.32
CA GLU A 135 23.42 -15.98 15.51
C GLU A 135 24.42 -17.11 15.22
N THR A 136 24.09 -18.00 14.28
CA THR A 136 24.94 -19.10 13.83
C THR A 136 26.07 -18.68 12.88
N GLY A 137 26.20 -17.40 12.57
CA GLY A 137 27.29 -16.84 11.75
C GLY A 137 27.02 -16.81 10.23
N GLY A 138 25.81 -17.13 9.78
CA GLY A 138 25.39 -16.97 8.37
C GLY A 138 24.74 -15.62 8.09
N ILE A 139 24.61 -15.23 6.82
CA ILE A 139 23.75 -14.10 6.41
C ILE A 139 22.55 -14.66 5.65
N VAL A 140 21.35 -14.29 6.10
CA VAL A 140 20.11 -14.52 5.36
C VAL A 140 19.78 -13.27 4.59
N HIS A 141 19.53 -13.43 3.29
CA HIS A 141 19.10 -12.34 2.43
C HIS A 141 17.58 -12.38 2.24
N ASN A 142 16.97 -11.20 2.18
CA ASN A 142 15.54 -11.01 2.03
C ASN A 142 15.30 -10.05 0.86
N LEU A 143 14.23 -10.26 0.11
CA LEU A 143 13.71 -9.25 -0.82
C LEU A 143 12.45 -8.63 -0.26
N HIS A 144 12.41 -7.30 -0.27
CA HIS A 144 11.22 -6.55 0.11
C HIS A 144 10.88 -5.53 -0.96
N ALA A 145 9.59 -5.29 -1.16
CA ALA A 145 9.11 -4.18 -1.93
C ALA A 145 7.84 -3.65 -1.30
N LEU A 146 7.69 -2.34 -1.23
CA LEU A 146 6.59 -1.70 -0.52
C LEU A 146 6.22 -0.39 -1.18
N GLY A 147 4.96 0.03 -1.04
CA GLY A 147 4.51 1.28 -1.60
C GLY A 147 3.01 1.51 -1.47
N TYR A 148 2.49 2.38 -2.33
CA TYR A 148 1.06 2.66 -2.42
C TYR A 148 0.53 2.49 -3.84
N CYS A 149 -0.75 2.13 -3.92
CA CYS A 149 -1.51 1.92 -5.14
C CYS A 149 -2.90 2.54 -4.96
N LEU A 150 -3.15 3.63 -5.68
CA LEU A 150 -4.42 4.36 -5.69
C LEU A 150 -5.29 3.99 -6.90
N ASP A 151 -4.74 3.24 -7.88
CA ASP A 151 -5.51 2.72 -9.00
C ASP A 151 -6.50 1.62 -8.55
N ALA A 152 -7.78 1.96 -8.46
CA ALA A 152 -8.84 1.02 -8.08
C ALA A 152 -8.97 -0.20 -9.03
N ARG A 153 -8.40 -0.14 -10.24
CA ARG A 153 -8.38 -1.28 -11.17
C ARG A 153 -7.41 -2.36 -10.72
N VAL A 154 -6.37 -2.01 -9.96
CA VAL A 154 -5.40 -2.97 -9.43
C VAL A 154 -6.03 -3.73 -8.27
N GLN A 155 -6.07 -5.05 -8.39
CA GLN A 155 -6.66 -5.98 -7.42
C GLN A 155 -5.62 -6.89 -6.76
N VAL A 156 -4.50 -7.10 -7.45
CA VAL A 156 -3.36 -7.91 -7.03
C VAL A 156 -2.10 -7.18 -7.43
N ILE A 157 -1.08 -7.20 -6.57
CA ILE A 157 0.27 -6.78 -6.91
C ILE A 157 1.15 -8.02 -6.91
N LYS A 158 1.85 -8.24 -8.01
CA LYS A 158 2.68 -9.41 -8.24
C LYS A 158 4.12 -9.01 -8.45
N GLY A 159 5.02 -9.58 -7.65
CA GLY A 159 6.46 -9.47 -7.83
C GLY A 159 7.04 -10.75 -8.43
N ALA A 160 8.03 -10.60 -9.31
CA ALA A 160 8.84 -11.71 -9.82
C ALA A 160 10.32 -11.43 -9.60
N THR A 161 11.10 -12.48 -9.35
CA THR A 161 12.54 -12.41 -9.08
C THR A 161 13.38 -12.98 -10.23
N SER A 162 14.68 -12.67 -10.22
CA SER A 162 15.66 -13.20 -11.17
C SER A 162 15.85 -14.73 -11.10
N GLU A 163 15.40 -15.37 -10.02
CA GLU A 163 15.43 -16.83 -9.85
C GLU A 163 14.08 -17.50 -10.19
N GLY A 164 13.11 -16.72 -10.71
CA GLY A 164 11.81 -17.23 -11.13
C GLY A 164 10.80 -17.41 -9.99
N LYS A 165 11.10 -16.92 -8.78
CA LYS A 165 10.11 -16.88 -7.69
C LYS A 165 9.08 -15.79 -7.97
N THR A 166 7.84 -16.04 -7.58
CA THR A 166 6.76 -15.06 -7.67
C THR A 166 5.99 -14.99 -6.37
N VAL A 167 5.66 -13.77 -5.94
CA VAL A 167 4.81 -13.52 -4.77
C VAL A 167 3.73 -12.50 -5.12
N GLU A 168 2.60 -12.60 -4.43
CA GLU A 168 1.43 -11.76 -4.68
C GLU A 168 0.91 -11.18 -3.38
N THR A 169 0.39 -9.95 -3.44
CA THR A 169 -0.31 -9.29 -2.36
C THR A 169 -1.52 -8.54 -2.90
N ARG A 170 -2.38 -8.03 -2.01
CA ARG A 170 -3.48 -7.15 -2.37
C ARG A 170 -3.28 -5.79 -1.70
N PRO A 171 -3.58 -4.66 -2.38
CA PRO A 171 -3.57 -3.37 -1.72
C PRO A 171 -4.55 -3.35 -0.54
N ALA A 172 -4.06 -3.04 0.65
CA ALA A 172 -4.86 -2.79 1.84
C ALA A 172 -4.87 -1.28 2.10
N GLY A 173 -6.04 -0.65 2.11
CA GLY A 173 -6.16 0.80 2.30
C GLY A 173 -5.29 1.64 1.34
N GLY A 174 -5.01 1.11 0.14
CA GLY A 174 -4.15 1.74 -0.85
C GLY A 174 -2.64 1.53 -0.65
N PHE A 175 -2.21 0.72 0.31
CA PHE A 175 -0.80 0.36 0.52
C PHE A 175 -0.56 -1.12 0.28
N TRP A 176 0.68 -1.47 0.01
CA TRP A 176 1.06 -2.85 -0.32
C TRP A 176 2.49 -3.14 0.11
N ALA A 177 2.75 -4.41 0.40
CA ALA A 177 4.09 -4.94 0.64
C ALA A 177 4.22 -6.34 0.03
N LEU A 178 5.37 -6.62 -0.56
CA LEU A 178 5.83 -7.91 -1.03
C LEU A 178 7.09 -8.27 -0.25
N TYR A 179 7.21 -9.53 0.12
CA TYR A 179 8.32 -10.02 0.91
C TYR A 179 8.68 -11.45 0.48
N ILE A 180 9.98 -11.73 0.40
CA ILE A 180 10.52 -13.07 0.15
C ILE A 180 11.71 -13.27 1.10
N ASP A 181 11.59 -14.25 1.99
CA ASP A 181 12.66 -14.69 2.86
C ASP A 181 13.68 -15.57 2.17
N ASN A 182 14.87 -15.64 2.77
CA ASN A 182 15.88 -16.65 2.46
C ASN A 182 16.18 -16.73 0.95
N VAL A 183 16.32 -15.57 0.32
CA VAL A 183 16.67 -15.46 -1.10
C VAL A 183 18.16 -15.69 -1.33
N GLY A 184 18.53 -16.01 -2.57
CA GLY A 184 19.93 -16.02 -2.97
C GLY A 184 20.55 -14.62 -2.82
N SER A 185 21.84 -14.54 -2.49
CA SER A 185 22.53 -13.25 -2.30
C SER A 185 22.57 -12.36 -3.55
N SER A 186 22.37 -12.94 -4.73
CA SER A 186 22.27 -12.26 -6.03
C SER A 186 20.84 -12.14 -6.55
N GLU A 187 19.85 -12.69 -5.84
CA GLU A 187 18.46 -12.64 -6.24
C GLU A 187 17.93 -11.20 -6.15
N LYS A 188 17.22 -10.75 -7.18
CA LYS A 188 16.65 -9.40 -7.24
C LYS A 188 15.27 -9.40 -7.86
N TRP A 189 14.49 -8.36 -7.54
CA TRP A 189 13.24 -8.08 -8.24
C TRP A 189 13.51 -7.79 -9.73
N ILE A 190 12.79 -8.47 -10.61
CA ILE A 190 12.84 -8.22 -12.07
C ILE A 190 11.58 -7.53 -12.57
N SER A 191 10.45 -7.71 -11.89
CA SER A 191 9.22 -6.97 -12.16
C SER A 191 8.34 -6.91 -10.91
N ILE A 192 7.59 -5.81 -10.79
CA ILE A 192 6.51 -5.65 -9.82
C ILE A 192 5.35 -5.00 -10.56
N THR A 193 4.23 -5.72 -10.67
CA THR A 193 3.09 -5.33 -11.51
C THR A 193 1.80 -5.29 -10.72
N GLY A 194 0.94 -4.32 -11.02
CA GLY A 194 -0.44 -4.30 -10.56
C GLY A 194 -1.35 -4.96 -11.60
N LEU A 195 -2.14 -5.95 -11.19
CA LEU A 195 -3.03 -6.75 -12.03
C LEU A 195 -4.50 -6.42 -11.77
N ASP A 196 -5.32 -6.44 -12.82
CA ASP A 196 -6.78 -6.33 -12.70
C ASP A 196 -7.43 -7.66 -12.25
N LYS A 197 -8.76 -7.63 -12.06
CA LYS A 197 -9.55 -8.83 -11.69
C LYS A 197 -9.49 -9.99 -12.70
N LYS A 198 -8.99 -9.75 -13.91
CA LYS A 198 -8.79 -10.78 -14.96
C LYS A 198 -7.33 -11.23 -15.04
N GLY A 199 -6.47 -10.77 -14.12
CA GLY A 199 -5.04 -11.07 -14.12
C GLY A 199 -4.23 -10.31 -15.17
N ARG A 200 -4.79 -9.24 -15.77
CA ARG A 200 -4.09 -8.44 -16.78
C ARG A 200 -3.29 -7.32 -16.11
N VAL A 201 -2.09 -7.06 -16.61
CA VAL A 201 -1.26 -5.95 -16.14
C VAL A 201 -1.95 -4.62 -16.41
N VAL A 202 -2.12 -3.83 -15.36
CA VAL A 202 -2.63 -2.45 -15.38
C VAL A 202 -1.48 -1.46 -15.28
N VAL A 203 -0.49 -1.77 -14.44
CA VAL A 203 0.63 -0.89 -14.14
C VAL A 203 1.87 -1.71 -13.74
N GLU A 204 3.05 -1.13 -13.91
CA GLU A 204 4.33 -1.73 -13.54
C GLU A 204 5.19 -0.71 -12.78
N LEU A 205 5.89 -1.18 -11.75
CA LEU A 205 6.81 -0.36 -10.98
C LEU A 205 8.15 -0.26 -11.74
N PRO A 206 8.66 0.95 -12.03
CA PRO A 206 9.98 1.09 -12.62
C PRO A 206 11.05 0.67 -11.60
N LEU A 207 11.71 -0.45 -11.86
CA LEU A 207 12.85 -0.92 -11.06
C LEU A 207 14.14 -0.27 -11.57
N LYS A 208 14.95 0.26 -10.67
CA LYS A 208 16.31 0.70 -11.01
C LYS A 208 17.15 -0.54 -11.30
N ARG A 209 17.75 -0.59 -12.49
CA ARG A 209 18.61 -1.69 -12.95
C ARG A 209 20.02 -1.58 -12.41
#